data_AF-A0A950AJA3-F1
#
_entry.id   AF-A0A950AJA3-F1
#
_cell.length_a   1.000
_cell.length_b   1.000
_cell.length_c   1.000
_cell.angle_alpha   90.00
_cell.angle_beta   90.00
_cell.angle_gamma   90.00
#
_symmetry.space_group_name_H-M   'P 1'
#
loop_
_entity.id
_entity.type
_entity.pdbx_description
1 polymer ?
#
loop_
_entity_poly.entity_id
_entity_poly.type
_entity_poly.pdbx_seq_one_letter_code
_entity_poly.pdbx_strand_id
1 'polypeptide(L)' 'LDTVGAGDAFNGALAVALAEGRSLIEAVVWASDAAALAVTRTGAQDGLPSRDAIDDLAAAPHAPPRLFEEDSFNG' A
#
# COMPACT_ATOMS: atom_id res chain seq x y z
N LEU A 1 -14.98 -14.27 4.17
CA LEU A 1 -14.02 -13.19 4.50
C LEU A 1 -12.70 -13.87 4.79
N ASP A 2 -11.93 -14.15 3.73
CA ASP A 2 -10.54 -14.60 3.87
C ASP A 2 -9.69 -13.35 4.01
N THR A 3 -9.19 -13.09 5.22
CA THR A 3 -8.18 -12.04 5.48
C THR A 3 -6.76 -12.58 5.34
N VAL A 4 -6.63 -13.88 5.05
CA VAL A 4 -5.35 -14.57 4.89
C VAL A 4 -4.67 -14.03 3.62
N GLY A 5 -3.47 -13.47 3.78
CA GLY A 5 -2.65 -12.93 2.69
C GLY A 5 -2.66 -11.41 2.54
N ALA A 6 -3.51 -10.68 3.27
CA ALA A 6 -3.47 -9.20 3.26
C ALA A 6 -2.15 -8.65 3.83
N GLY A 7 -1.64 -9.29 4.89
CA GLY A 7 -0.35 -8.96 5.49
C GLY A 7 0.84 -9.31 4.60
N ASP A 8 0.79 -10.45 3.90
CA ASP A 8 1.85 -10.86 2.98
C ASP A 8 1.88 -9.99 1.71
N ALA A 9 0.70 -9.59 1.20
CA ALA A 9 0.59 -8.64 0.10
C ALA A 9 1.12 -7.26 0.49
N PHE A 10 0.78 -6.76 1.69
CA PHE A 10 1.33 -5.51 2.22
C PHE A 10 2.86 -5.59 2.36
N ASN A 11 3.37 -6.62 3.02
CA ASN A 11 4.81 -6.76 3.27
C ASN A 11 5.60 -6.95 1.96
N GLY A 12 5.06 -7.71 1.01
CA GLY A 12 5.65 -7.90 -0.31
C GLY A 12 5.72 -6.60 -1.11
N ALA A 13 4.61 -5.84 -1.15
CA ALA A 13 4.56 -4.56 -1.82
C ALA A 13 5.46 -3.52 -1.13
N LEU A 14 5.50 -3.49 0.20
CA LEU A 14 6.37 -2.59 0.96
C LEU A 14 7.85 -2.89 0.67
N ALA A 15 8.24 -4.17 0.68
CA ALA A 15 9.60 -4.59 0.39
C ALA A 15 10.04 -4.21 -1.04
N VAL A 16 9.15 -4.39 -2.03
CA VAL A 16 9.41 -3.98 -3.42
C VAL A 16 9.54 -2.47 -3.54
N ALA A 17 8.62 -1.70 -2.99
CA ALA A 17 8.67 -0.23 -3.06
C ALA A 17 9.93 0.35 -2.40
N LEU A 18 10.33 -0.20 -1.25
CA LEU A 18 11.57 0.22 -0.58
C LEU A 18 12.82 -0.20 -1.39
N ALA A 19 12.82 -1.40 -1.99
CA ALA A 19 13.91 -1.85 -2.85
C ALA A 19 14.03 -1.01 -4.13
N GLU A 20 12.93 -0.42 -4.60
CA GLU A 20 12.89 0.53 -5.72
C GLU A 20 13.34 1.95 -5.34
N GLY A 21 13.64 2.21 -4.06
CA GLY A 21 14.10 3.50 -3.58
C GLY A 21 12.97 4.53 -3.40
N ARG A 22 11.71 4.09 -3.33
CA ARG A 22 10.58 4.98 -2.99
C ARG A 22 10.73 5.46 -1.55
N SER A 23 10.18 6.64 -1.26
CA SER A 23 10.10 7.11 0.13
C SER A 23 9.25 6.16 0.96
N LEU A 24 9.49 6.10 2.27
CA LEU A 24 8.70 5.26 3.17
C LEU A 24 7.20 5.56 3.07
N ILE A 25 6.83 6.83 2.86
CA ILE A 25 5.44 7.24 2.73
C ILE A 25 4.82 6.70 1.44
N GLU A 26 5.48 6.86 0.30
CA GLU A 26 5.02 6.30 -0.97
C GLU A 26 4.95 4.78 -0.92
N ALA A 27 5.91 4.14 -0.25
CA ALA A 27 5.95 2.69 -0.10
C ALA A 27 4.79 2.16 0.76
N VAL A 28 4.46 2.85 1.86
CA VAL A 28 3.33 2.49 2.74
C VAL A 28 1.99 2.68 2.05
N VAL A 29 1.83 3.77 1.29
CA VAL A 29 0.64 4.00 0.46
C VAL A 29 0.46 2.86 -0.53
N TRP A 30 1.50 2.59 -1.32
CA TRP A 30 1.47 1.57 -2.37
C TRP A 30 1.23 0.16 -1.80
N ALA A 31 1.80 -0.15 -0.65
CA ALA A 31 1.56 -1.39 0.07
C ALA A 31 0.12 -1.51 0.60
N SER A 32 -0.47 -0.40 1.04
CA SER A 32 -1.86 -0.36 1.49
C SER A 32 -2.83 -0.62 0.34
N ASP A 33 -2.55 -0.07 -0.84
CA ASP A 33 -3.31 -0.33 -2.07
C ASP A 33 -3.22 -1.82 -2.47
N ALA A 34 -2.03 -2.42 -2.39
CA ALA A 34 -1.84 -3.85 -2.63
C ALA A 34 -2.64 -4.72 -1.66
N ALA A 35 -2.67 -4.35 -0.37
CA ALA A 35 -3.46 -5.06 0.64
C ALA A 35 -4.97 -4.92 0.41
N ALA A 36 -5.43 -3.73 0.02
CA ALA A 36 -6.83 -3.45 -0.33
C ALA A 36 -7.29 -4.30 -1.53
N LEU A 37 -6.44 -4.47 -2.54
CA LEU A 37 -6.68 -5.35 -3.69
C LEU A 37 -6.75 -6.83 -3.28
N ALA A 38 -5.87 -7.26 -2.37
CA ALA A 38 -5.83 -8.63 -1.89
C ALA A 38 -7.10 -9.03 -1.12
N VAL A 39 -7.72 -8.11 -0.35
CA VAL A 39 -8.96 -8.39 0.40
C VAL A 39 -10.24 -8.20 -0.42
N THR A 40 -10.18 -7.45 -1.53
CA THR A 40 -11.32 -7.23 -2.43
C THR A 40 -11.47 -8.33 -3.47
N ARG A 41 -10.39 -9.04 -3.83
CA ARG A 41 -10.50 -10.29 -4.60
C ARG A 41 -10.99 -11.41 -3.69
N THR A 42 -12.27 -11.73 -3.82
CA THR A 42 -12.95 -12.77 -3.03
C THR A 42 -12.41 -14.14 -3.42
N GLY A 43 -11.39 -14.61 -2.70
CA GLY A 43 -10.85 -15.97 -2.83
C GLY A 43 -9.33 -15.95 -2.99
N ALA A 44 -8.65 -16.49 -1.99
CA ALA A 44 -7.20 -16.73 -1.94
C ALA A 44 -6.69 -17.74 -3.00
N GLN A 45 -7.34 -17.83 -4.17
CA GLN A 45 -6.98 -18.73 -5.26
C GLN A 45 -6.34 -18.01 -6.46
N ASP A 46 -6.48 -16.69 -6.59
CA ASP A 46 -5.95 -15.92 -7.72
C ASP A 46 -4.81 -14.95 -7.33
N GLY A 47 -3.76 -15.49 -6.69
CA GLY A 47 -2.42 -14.89 -6.64
C GLY A 47 -2.26 -13.51 -6.00
N LEU A 48 -1.00 -13.12 -5.77
CA LEU A 48 -0.67 -11.75 -5.37
C LEU A 48 -1.13 -10.76 -6.46
N PRO A 49 -1.61 -9.55 -6.11
CA PRO A 49 -1.96 -8.54 -7.09
C PRO A 49 -0.75 -8.20 -7.98
N SER A 50 -0.98 -8.06 -9.28
CA SER A 50 0.07 -7.64 -10.21
C SER A 50 0.47 -6.19 -9.95
N ARG A 51 1.72 -5.85 -10.23
CA ARG A 51 2.24 -4.48 -10.14
C ARG A 51 1.31 -3.47 -10.81
N ASP A 52 0.88 -3.74 -12.04
CA ASP A 52 0.02 -2.87 -12.82
C ASP A 52 -1.32 -2.59 -12.10
N ALA A 53 -1.89 -3.57 -11.41
CA ALA A 53 -3.13 -3.38 -10.66
C ALA A 53 -2.95 -2.49 -9.43
N ILE A 54 -1.78 -2.58 -8.78
CA ILE A 54 -1.43 -1.70 -7.65
C ILE A 54 -1.15 -0.29 -8.16
N ASP A 55 -0.44 -0.14 -9.28
CA ASP A 55 -0.16 1.15 -9.90
C ASP A 55 -1.45 1.84 -10.40
N ASP A 56 -2.40 1.09 -10.97
CA ASP A 56 -3.73 1.62 -11.37
C ASP A 56 -4.53 2.13 -10.18
N LEU A 57 -4.45 1.45 -9.02
CA LEU A 57 -5.12 1.89 -7.80
C LEU A 57 -4.40 3.10 -7.17
N ALA A 58 -3.07 3.09 -7.16
CA ALA A 58 -2.24 4.19 -6.64
C ALA A 58 -2.30 5.46 -7.52
N ALA A 59 -2.59 5.30 -8.82
CA ALA A 59 -2.79 6.39 -9.77
C ALA A 59 -4.16 7.09 -9.59
N ALA A 60 -5.13 6.43 -8.94
CA ALA A 60 -6.29 7.13 -8.44
C ALA A 60 -5.82 8.11 -7.35
N PRO A 61 -6.29 9.37 -7.34
CA PRO A 61 -5.80 10.38 -6.40
C PRO A 61 -6.21 10.00 -4.97
N HIS A 62 -5.34 9.26 -4.28
CA HIS A 62 -5.42 9.10 -2.83
C HIS A 62 -4.82 10.37 -2.21
N ALA A 63 -5.54 10.97 -1.27
CA ALA A 63 -4.96 12.05 -0.49
C ALA A 63 -3.74 11.48 0.25
N PRO A 64 -2.55 12.10 0.16
CA PRO A 64 -1.40 11.63 0.91
C PRO A 64 -1.78 11.56 2.39
N PRO A 65 -1.27 10.59 3.16
CA PRO A 65 -1.49 10.55 4.59
C PRO A 65 -1.08 11.91 5.16
N ARG A 66 -2.01 12.57 5.86
CA ARG A 66 -1.73 13.85 6.54
C ARG A 66 -0.61 13.59 7.54
N LEU A 67 0.63 13.88 7.14
CA LEU A 67 1.75 13.93 8.06
C LEU A 67 1.43 15.01 9.08
N PHE A 68 1.67 14.70 10.35
CA PHE A 68 1.50 15.64 11.44
C PHE A 68 2.14 16.97 11.05
N GLU A 69 1.30 18.00 10.96
CA GLU A 69 1.73 19.38 10.81
C GLU A 69 2.59 19.68 12.04
N GLU A 70 3.90 19.80 11.85
CA GLU A 70 4.84 20.21 12.90
C GLU A 70 4.69 21.72 13.18
N ASP A 71 3.47 22.15 13.45
CA ASP A 71 3.18 23.49 13.95
C ASP A 71 2.83 23.36 15.42
N SER A 72 3.85 23.51 16.29
CA SER A 72 3.78 24.10 17.65
C SER A 72 4.81 23.50 18.61
N PHE A 73 6.10 23.77 18.39
CA PHE A 73 7.02 23.90 19.53
C PHE A 73 8.07 24.98 19.25
N ASN A 74 7.58 26.22 19.11
CA ASN A 74 8.38 27.40 19.40
C ASN A 74 7.56 28.29 20.34
N GLY A 75 7.76 28.08 21.65
CA GLY A 75 7.20 28.85 22.75
C GLY A 75 8.11 28.75 23.95
#